data_AF-A0A8B2HWB5-F1
#
_entry.id   AF-A0A8B2HWB5-F1
#
_cell.length_a   1.000
_cell.length_b   1.000
_cell.length_c   1.000
_cell.angle_alpha   90.00
_cell.angle_beta   90.00
_cell.angle_gamma   90.00
#
_symmetry.space_group_name_H-M   'P 1'
#
loop_
_entity.id
_entity.type
_entity.pdbx_description
1 polymer ?
#
loop_
_entity_poly.entity_id
_entity_poly.type
_entity_poly.pdbx_seq_one_letter_code
_entity_poly.pdbx_strand_id
1 'polypeptide(L)'
;MSVFSTNAFAQPDFKQINGDEIQNNPVAQDILAKIELSKKQFLQEKEIENKRKVQQKLIDQQRITAQESLRQEIQIMEKTYEEFTPRNAFAKYVSNLNATNHEIFWDQFDYIQAKIIIARDARDSVIAQGGTFSDAMKQYVKFAKMPKVEMQNIVRELNIKHNLAQKDIQSHFDVNGKLPRFENDIESPCYGCAAKISKVKTDSGQSVPITRTVIEPKPALITNLKDSLSELQKQFLESRNIIEQKKILFEMNGIVKQIQNLK
;
A
#
# COMPACT_ATOMS: atom_id res chain seq x y z
N MET A 1 12.68 45.04 -20.93
CA MET A 1 13.10 46.18 -20.11
C MET A 1 13.81 45.66 -18.88
N SER A 2 15.13 45.77 -18.83
CA SER A 2 15.94 45.45 -17.65
C SER A 2 16.92 46.60 -17.50
N VAL A 3 16.73 47.37 -16.42
CA VAL A 3 17.57 48.50 -16.05
C VAL A 3 18.60 47.95 -15.07
N PHE A 4 19.80 47.64 -15.55
CA PHE A 4 20.95 47.40 -14.68
C PHE A 4 21.78 48.69 -14.61
N SER A 5 21.89 49.18 -13.38
CA SER A 5 22.64 50.37 -12.98
C SER A 5 24.10 50.31 -13.45
N THR A 6 24.56 51.37 -14.10
CA THR A 6 25.95 51.57 -14.51
C THR A 6 26.82 51.88 -13.29
N ASN A 7 27.55 50.90 -12.78
CA ASN A 7 28.64 51.16 -11.84
C ASN A 7 29.86 51.69 -12.61
N ALA A 8 30.18 52.97 -12.41
CA ALA A 8 31.46 53.54 -12.77
C ALA A 8 32.55 52.92 -11.88
N PHE A 9 33.34 51.99 -12.42
CA PHE A 9 34.61 51.61 -11.83
C PHE A 9 35.69 52.51 -12.40
N ALA A 10 36.38 53.25 -11.53
CA ALA A 10 37.54 54.05 -11.87
C ALA A 10 38.63 53.17 -12.49
N GLN A 11 39.21 53.60 -13.62
CA GLN A 11 40.45 53.02 -14.14
C GLN A 11 41.57 53.25 -13.11
N PRO A 12 42.24 52.19 -12.61
CA PRO A 12 43.36 52.39 -11.70
C PRO A 12 44.62 52.69 -12.52
N ASP A 13 45.10 53.93 -12.45
CA ASP A 13 46.50 54.24 -12.76
C ASP A 13 47.37 53.59 -11.68
N PHE A 14 47.91 52.41 -11.96
CA PHE A 14 48.82 51.71 -11.06
C PHE A 14 50.19 52.41 -11.07
N LYS A 15 50.48 53.18 -10.03
CA LYS A 15 51.86 53.65 -9.74
C LYS A 15 52.66 52.50 -9.12
N GLN A 16 53.78 52.15 -9.74
CA GLN A 16 54.74 51.19 -9.17
C GLN A 16 55.54 51.89 -8.07
N ILE A 17 55.36 51.45 -6.83
CA ILE A 17 56.01 52.02 -5.63
C ILE A 17 57.25 51.19 -5.30
N ASN A 18 58.40 51.82 -5.04
CA ASN A 18 59.66 51.13 -4.73
C ASN A 18 59.72 50.67 -3.25
N GLY A 19 60.57 49.67 -2.95
CA GLY A 19 60.67 49.05 -1.62
C GLY A 19 60.90 50.03 -0.46
N ASP A 20 61.67 51.10 -0.69
CA ASP A 20 61.96 52.12 0.33
C ASP A 20 60.77 53.06 0.62
N GLU A 21 59.92 53.33 -0.38
CA GLU A 21 58.69 54.12 -0.22
C GLU A 21 57.58 53.32 0.49
N ILE A 22 57.62 51.99 0.37
CA ILE A 22 56.73 51.07 1.07
C ILE A 22 57.09 50.97 2.56
N GLN A 23 58.38 51.02 2.91
CA GLN A 23 58.83 51.00 4.31
C GLN A 23 58.54 52.29 5.06
N ASN A 24 58.61 53.43 4.38
CA ASN A 24 58.44 54.74 5.00
C ASN A 24 56.98 55.26 4.98
N ASN A 25 56.06 54.59 4.27
CA ASN A 25 54.66 54.98 4.21
C ASN A 25 53.80 54.16 5.21
N PRO A 26 53.23 54.78 6.26
CA PRO A 26 52.45 54.07 7.27
C PRO A 26 51.19 53.40 6.71
N VAL A 27 50.60 53.93 5.64
CA VAL A 27 49.43 53.33 4.96
C VAL A 27 49.84 52.08 4.18
N ALA A 28 51.00 52.11 3.52
CA ALA A 28 51.52 50.94 2.79
C ALA A 28 51.90 49.79 3.74
N GLN A 29 52.49 50.11 4.91
CA GLN A 29 52.78 49.15 5.97
C GLN A 29 51.51 48.51 6.57
N ASP A 30 50.46 49.30 6.83
CA ASP A 30 49.17 48.78 7.31
C ASP A 30 48.51 47.84 6.27
N ILE A 31 48.56 48.20 4.99
CA ILE A 31 48.07 47.34 3.90
C ILE A 31 48.86 46.02 3.84
N LEU A 32 50.20 46.07 3.93
CA LEU A 32 51.05 44.88 3.96
C LEU A 32 50.73 43.98 5.16
N ALA A 33 50.62 44.54 6.36
CA ALA A 33 50.25 43.80 7.56
C ALA A 33 48.88 43.12 7.42
N LYS A 34 47.90 43.79 6.80
CA LYS A 34 46.58 43.22 6.51
C LYS A 34 46.63 42.10 5.46
N ILE A 35 47.46 42.25 4.42
CA ILE A 35 47.67 41.20 3.40
C ILE A 35 48.31 39.96 4.05
N GLU A 36 49.32 40.13 4.89
CA GLU A 36 49.95 39.03 5.61
C GLU A 36 48.98 38.32 6.57
N LEU A 37 48.18 39.09 7.31
CA LEU A 37 47.13 38.55 8.18
C LEU A 37 46.09 37.76 7.37
N SER A 38 45.61 38.32 6.26
CA SER A 38 44.65 37.65 5.37
C SER A 38 45.23 36.37 4.76
N LYS A 39 46.49 36.38 4.33
CA LYS A 39 47.19 35.19 3.82
C LYS A 39 47.28 34.10 4.88
N LYS A 40 47.57 34.47 6.14
CA LYS A 40 47.63 33.52 7.26
C LYS A 40 46.25 32.91 7.54
N GLN A 41 45.19 33.72 7.56
CA GLN A 41 43.81 33.26 7.74
C GLN A 41 43.37 32.31 6.61
N PHE A 42 43.65 32.67 5.36
CA PHE A 42 43.33 31.84 4.20
C PHE A 42 44.02 30.47 4.25
N LEU A 43 45.30 30.43 4.63
CA LEU A 43 46.04 29.17 4.78
C LEU A 43 45.45 28.30 5.90
N GLN A 44 45.05 28.90 7.03
CA GLN A 44 44.40 28.18 8.13
C GLN A 44 43.04 27.62 7.72
N GLU A 45 42.21 28.40 7.02
CA GLU A 45 40.91 27.94 6.52
C GLU A 45 41.07 26.79 5.52
N LYS A 46 42.04 26.89 4.61
CA LYS A 46 42.35 25.82 3.65
C LYS A 46 42.79 24.53 4.36
N GLU A 47 43.57 24.65 5.44
CA GLU A 47 43.98 23.49 6.25
C GLU A 47 42.78 22.86 6.97
N ILE A 48 41.89 23.66 7.55
CA ILE A 48 40.64 23.20 8.18
C ILE A 48 39.75 22.50 7.17
N GLU A 49 39.56 23.07 5.98
CA GLU A 49 38.77 22.47 4.91
C GLU A 49 39.35 21.13 4.47
N ASN A 50 40.67 21.05 4.30
CA ASN A 50 41.35 19.80 3.95
C ASN A 50 41.15 18.73 5.04
N LYS A 51 41.30 19.09 6.33
CA LYS A 51 41.04 18.18 7.44
C LYS A 51 39.59 17.68 7.45
N ARG A 52 38.62 18.57 7.23
CA ARG A 52 37.20 18.20 7.10
C ARG A 52 36.95 17.26 5.93
N LYS A 53 37.55 17.51 4.75
CA LYS A 53 37.42 16.63 3.58
C LYS A 53 37.99 15.24 3.84
N VAL A 54 39.15 15.14 4.49
CA VAL A 54 39.77 13.85 4.85
C VAL A 54 38.89 13.10 5.85
N GLN A 55 38.38 13.80 6.89
CA GLN A 55 37.47 13.20 7.86
C GLN A 55 36.16 12.73 7.22
N GLN A 56 35.58 13.53 6.32
CA GLN A 56 34.36 13.15 5.60
C GLN A 56 34.59 11.90 4.74
N LYS A 57 35.71 11.82 4.02
CA LYS A 57 36.08 10.61 3.25
C LYS A 57 36.20 9.38 4.15
N LEU A 58 36.78 9.52 5.34
CA LEU A 58 36.90 8.41 6.29
C LEU A 58 35.52 7.95 6.77
N ILE A 59 34.63 8.88 7.12
CA ILE A 59 33.25 8.59 7.54
C ILE A 59 32.48 7.88 6.42
N ASP A 60 32.60 8.37 5.18
CA ASP A 60 31.91 7.77 4.04
C ASP A 60 32.45 6.38 3.73
N GLN A 61 33.76 6.16 3.85
CA GLN A 61 34.36 4.84 3.73
C GLN A 61 33.83 3.88 4.80
N GLN A 62 33.75 4.32 6.06
CA GLN A 62 33.19 3.53 7.15
C GLN A 62 31.72 3.18 6.91
N ARG A 63 30.92 4.12 6.39
CA ARG A 63 29.51 3.89 6.03
C ARG A 63 29.38 2.84 4.93
N ILE A 64 30.22 2.90 3.89
CA ILE A 64 30.24 1.92 2.81
C ILE A 64 30.57 0.53 3.35
N THR A 65 31.65 0.40 4.13
CA THR A 65 32.05 -0.88 4.73
C THR A 65 30.95 -1.44 5.63
N ALA A 66 30.33 -0.60 6.47
CA ALA A 66 29.23 -1.03 7.34
C ALA A 66 28.00 -1.47 6.52
N GLN A 67 27.67 -0.76 5.45
CA GLN A 67 26.57 -1.12 4.57
C GLN A 67 26.84 -2.44 3.83
N GLU A 68 28.08 -2.68 3.42
CA GLU A 68 28.48 -3.94 2.79
C GLU A 68 28.42 -5.11 3.77
N SER A 69 28.96 -4.96 4.98
CA SER A 69 28.85 -5.96 6.05
C SER A 69 27.39 -6.29 6.36
N LEU A 70 26.56 -5.25 6.51
CA LEU A 70 25.12 -5.43 6.75
C LEU A 70 24.43 -6.20 5.61
N ARG A 71 24.75 -5.89 4.34
CA ARG A 71 24.20 -6.62 3.20
C ARG A 71 24.61 -8.09 3.20
N GLN A 72 25.88 -8.38 3.50
CA GLN A 72 26.38 -9.75 3.59
C GLN A 72 25.69 -10.52 4.73
N GLU A 73 25.56 -9.90 5.91
CA GLU A 73 24.87 -10.50 7.06
C GLU A 73 23.39 -10.77 6.74
N ILE A 74 22.69 -9.84 6.07
CA ILE A 74 21.32 -10.04 5.62
C ILE A 74 21.23 -11.24 4.66
N GLN A 75 22.14 -11.35 3.69
CA GLN A 75 22.14 -12.47 2.75
C GLN A 75 22.40 -13.82 3.45
N ILE A 76 23.33 -13.85 4.40
CA ILE A 76 23.60 -15.05 5.21
C ILE A 76 22.36 -15.41 6.03
N MET A 77 21.71 -14.44 6.66
CA MET A 77 20.48 -14.63 7.42
C MET A 77 19.36 -15.16 6.52
N GLU A 78 19.10 -14.54 5.37
CA GLU A 78 18.09 -14.96 4.40
C GLU A 78 18.30 -16.41 3.96
N LYS A 79 19.54 -16.79 3.67
CA LYS A 79 19.90 -18.17 3.31
C LYS A 79 19.73 -19.14 4.47
N THR A 80 20.17 -18.76 5.67
CA THR A 80 20.10 -19.60 6.87
C THR A 80 18.65 -19.89 7.26
N TYR A 81 17.77 -18.89 7.11
CA TYR A 81 16.36 -18.99 7.48
C TYR A 81 15.43 -19.18 6.28
N GLU A 82 15.96 -19.55 5.11
CA GLU A 82 15.19 -19.72 3.87
C GLU A 82 14.02 -20.68 4.07
N GLU A 83 14.24 -21.77 4.81
CA GLU A 83 13.21 -22.78 5.06
C GLU A 83 12.06 -22.30 5.97
N PHE A 84 12.30 -21.24 6.74
CA PHE A 84 11.32 -20.62 7.64
C PHE A 84 10.63 -19.42 7.01
N THR A 85 10.92 -19.10 5.75
CA THR A 85 10.14 -18.12 5.01
C THR A 85 8.68 -18.58 4.91
N PRO A 86 7.69 -17.67 4.91
CA PRO A 86 6.28 -18.04 4.89
C PRO A 86 5.94 -19.01 3.75
N ARG A 87 6.55 -18.81 2.58
CA ARG A 87 6.32 -19.66 1.41
C ARG A 87 6.91 -21.06 1.57
N ASN A 88 8.15 -21.18 2.05
CA ASN A 88 8.80 -22.49 2.20
C ASN A 88 8.21 -23.29 3.37
N ALA A 89 7.88 -22.62 4.47
CA ALA A 89 7.15 -23.23 5.58
C ALA A 89 5.76 -23.72 5.13
N PHE A 90 5.05 -22.92 4.33
CA PHE A 90 3.76 -23.31 3.77
C PHE A 90 3.89 -24.46 2.75
N ALA A 91 4.93 -24.46 1.92
CA ALA A 91 5.21 -25.55 0.99
C ALA A 91 5.38 -26.89 1.72
N LYS A 92 6.13 -26.90 2.83
CA LYS A 92 6.28 -28.09 3.71
C LYS A 92 4.95 -28.54 4.32
N TYR A 93 4.05 -27.61 4.64
CA TYR A 93 2.71 -27.95 5.11
C TYR A 93 1.88 -28.59 3.99
N VAL A 94 1.82 -27.96 2.82
CA VAL A 94 1.03 -28.44 1.68
C VAL A 94 1.53 -29.79 1.16
N SER A 95 2.84 -30.05 1.18
CA SER A 95 3.40 -31.33 0.73
C SER A 95 2.90 -32.54 1.52
N ASN A 96 2.40 -32.34 2.74
CA ASN A 96 1.84 -33.41 3.58
C ASN A 96 0.33 -33.63 3.35
N LEU A 97 -0.30 -32.84 2.50
CA LEU A 97 -1.73 -32.93 2.17
C LEU A 97 -1.95 -33.75 0.89
N ASN A 98 -3.20 -34.18 0.67
CA ASN A 98 -3.58 -34.82 -0.59
C ASN A 98 -3.32 -33.87 -1.78
N ALA A 99 -2.60 -34.37 -2.79
CA ALA A 99 -2.23 -33.62 -4.00
C ALA A 99 -3.42 -32.94 -4.69
N THR A 100 -4.60 -33.57 -4.66
CA THR A 100 -5.85 -33.03 -5.24
C THR A 100 -6.23 -31.67 -4.66
N ASN A 101 -5.84 -31.38 -3.42
CA ASN A 101 -6.19 -30.15 -2.73
C ASN A 101 -5.04 -29.13 -2.70
N HIS A 102 -3.86 -29.43 -3.26
CA HIS A 102 -2.70 -28.54 -3.16
C HIS A 102 -2.98 -27.14 -3.73
N GLU A 103 -3.62 -27.09 -4.91
CA GLU A 103 -3.85 -25.83 -5.61
C GLU A 103 -4.79 -24.88 -4.85
N ILE A 104 -5.83 -25.39 -4.19
CA ILE A 104 -6.71 -24.53 -3.37
C ILE A 104 -5.96 -23.95 -2.17
N PHE A 105 -5.07 -24.69 -1.53
CA PHE A 105 -4.26 -24.17 -0.42
C PHE A 105 -3.25 -23.12 -0.90
N TRP A 106 -2.63 -23.33 -2.07
CA TRP A 106 -1.73 -22.34 -2.67
C TRP A 106 -2.46 -21.04 -3.03
N ASP A 107 -3.64 -21.12 -3.62
CA ASP A 107 -4.44 -19.93 -3.92
C ASP A 107 -4.88 -19.18 -2.64
N GLN A 108 -5.22 -19.90 -1.56
CA GLN A 108 -5.50 -19.29 -0.26
C GLN A 108 -4.27 -18.57 0.29
N PHE A 109 -3.09 -19.19 0.19
CA PHE A 109 -1.83 -18.59 0.60
C PHE A 109 -1.53 -17.33 -0.19
N ASP A 110 -1.63 -17.37 -1.52
CA ASP A 110 -1.37 -16.25 -2.41
C ASP A 110 -2.30 -15.07 -2.11
N TYR A 111 -3.58 -15.34 -1.84
CA TYR A 111 -4.53 -14.31 -1.42
C TYR A 111 -4.09 -13.62 -0.11
N ILE A 112 -3.72 -14.41 0.90
CA ILE A 112 -3.25 -13.87 2.18
C ILE A 112 -1.94 -13.09 2.00
N GLN A 113 -1.00 -13.58 1.19
CA GLN A 113 0.23 -12.86 0.88
C GLN A 113 -0.04 -11.52 0.20
N ALA A 114 -0.96 -11.48 -0.78
CA ALA A 114 -1.36 -10.24 -1.43
C ALA A 114 -1.91 -9.22 -0.41
N LYS A 115 -2.75 -9.65 0.54
CA LYS A 115 -3.22 -8.75 1.62
C LYS A 115 -2.09 -8.28 2.53
N ILE A 116 -1.16 -9.16 2.89
CA ILE A 116 -0.01 -8.79 3.72
C ILE A 116 0.88 -7.78 3.00
N ILE A 117 1.11 -7.94 1.69
CA ILE A 117 1.86 -6.97 0.87
C ILE A 117 1.18 -5.60 0.91
N ILE A 118 -0.13 -5.54 0.61
CA ILE A 118 -0.90 -4.29 0.67
C ILE A 118 -0.83 -3.65 2.06
N ALA A 119 -0.90 -4.46 3.13
CA ALA A 119 -0.81 -3.97 4.50
C ALA A 119 0.59 -3.41 4.83
N ARG A 120 1.66 -4.06 4.35
CA ARG A 120 3.04 -3.58 4.48
C ARG A 120 3.25 -2.28 3.72
N ASP A 121 2.79 -2.20 2.47
CA ASP A 121 2.87 -0.98 1.67
C ASP A 121 2.16 0.20 2.34
N ALA A 122 0.97 -0.04 2.91
CA ALA A 122 0.23 0.99 3.64
C ALA A 122 0.96 1.46 4.92
N ARG A 123 1.60 0.53 5.65
CA ARG A 123 2.44 0.85 6.81
C ARG A 123 3.66 1.68 6.40
N ASP A 124 4.37 1.21 5.38
CA ASP A 124 5.64 1.81 4.94
C ASP A 124 5.42 3.18 4.33
N SER A 125 4.27 3.40 3.67
CA SER A 125 3.85 4.73 3.22
C SER A 125 3.69 5.72 4.38
N VAL A 126 3.16 5.30 5.55
CA VAL A 126 3.02 6.20 6.71
C VAL A 126 4.40 6.54 7.30
N ILE A 127 5.28 5.54 7.39
CA ILE A 127 6.65 5.74 7.89
C ILE A 127 7.42 6.69 6.97
N ALA A 128 7.33 6.49 5.66
CA ALA A 128 7.99 7.33 4.65
C ALA A 128 7.52 8.79 4.67
N GLN A 129 6.26 9.03 5.07
CA GLN A 129 5.67 10.37 5.21
C GLN A 129 6.00 11.03 6.56
N GLY A 130 6.82 10.39 7.41
CA GLY A 130 7.18 10.89 8.75
C GLY A 130 6.12 10.65 9.82
N GLY A 131 5.15 9.76 9.58
CA GLY A 131 4.13 9.38 10.54
C GLY A 131 4.67 8.52 11.69
N THR A 132 3.89 8.41 12.77
CA THR A 132 4.29 7.60 13.92
C THR A 132 4.17 6.10 13.64
N PHE A 133 4.95 5.28 14.35
CA PHE A 133 4.82 3.83 14.28
C PHE A 133 3.41 3.34 14.65
N SER A 134 2.76 3.99 15.62
CA SER A 134 1.39 3.66 16.03
C SER A 134 0.40 3.84 14.85
N ASP A 135 0.52 4.95 14.12
CA ASP A 135 -0.36 5.21 12.98
C ASP A 135 -0.05 4.30 11.78
N ALA A 136 1.23 4.00 11.55
CA ALA A 136 1.64 3.02 10.55
C ALA A 136 1.06 1.63 10.84
N MET A 137 1.09 1.20 12.11
CA MET A 137 0.53 -0.08 12.52
C MET A 137 -1.01 -0.10 12.43
N LYS A 138 -1.69 1.01 12.71
CA LYS A 138 -3.15 1.12 12.46
C LYS A 138 -3.48 0.90 10.99
N GLN A 139 -2.69 1.44 10.07
CA GLN A 139 -2.89 1.18 8.64
C GLN A 139 -2.60 -0.28 8.29
N TYR A 140 -1.51 -0.86 8.79
CA TYR A 140 -1.21 -2.28 8.60
C TYR A 140 -2.41 -3.16 8.98
N VAL A 141 -2.91 -3.01 10.22
CA VAL A 141 -4.05 -3.81 10.72
C VAL A 141 -5.31 -3.56 9.89
N LYS A 142 -5.56 -2.32 9.48
CA LYS A 142 -6.73 -1.96 8.65
C LYS A 142 -6.76 -2.70 7.32
N PHE A 143 -5.62 -2.92 6.68
CA PHE A 143 -5.52 -3.62 5.39
C PHE A 143 -5.31 -5.14 5.55
N ALA A 144 -4.64 -5.57 6.63
CA ALA A 144 -4.43 -6.98 6.94
C ALA A 144 -5.72 -7.68 7.40
N LYS A 145 -6.65 -6.96 8.05
CA LYS A 145 -7.90 -7.55 8.54
C LYS A 145 -8.73 -8.14 7.40
N MET A 146 -9.34 -9.30 7.65
CA MET A 146 -10.28 -9.95 6.74
C MET A 146 -11.63 -10.08 7.43
N PRO A 147 -12.67 -9.35 7.00
CA PRO A 147 -14.04 -9.57 7.46
C PRO A 147 -14.52 -10.98 7.07
N LYS A 148 -15.41 -11.55 7.89
CA LYS A 148 -15.99 -12.88 7.65
C LYS A 148 -16.59 -13.02 6.24
N VAL A 149 -17.32 -12.01 5.78
CA VAL A 149 -17.94 -11.99 4.44
C VAL A 149 -16.89 -12.10 3.33
N GLU A 150 -15.75 -11.41 3.49
CA GLU A 150 -14.65 -11.49 2.54
C GLU A 150 -14.07 -12.92 2.51
N MET A 151 -13.79 -13.49 3.69
CA MET A 151 -13.31 -14.88 3.81
C MET A 151 -14.26 -15.88 3.16
N GLN A 152 -15.56 -15.79 3.44
CA GLN A 152 -16.58 -16.68 2.88
C GLN A 152 -16.66 -16.55 1.35
N ASN A 153 -16.55 -15.33 0.81
CA ASN A 153 -16.52 -15.12 -0.63
C ASN A 153 -15.30 -15.76 -1.28
N ILE A 154 -14.11 -15.60 -0.71
CA ILE A 154 -12.88 -16.22 -1.26
C ILE A 154 -13.00 -17.74 -1.23
N VAL A 155 -13.44 -18.32 -0.12
CA VAL A 155 -13.64 -19.78 -0.01
C VAL A 155 -14.64 -20.27 -1.05
N ARG A 156 -15.75 -19.54 -1.26
CA ARG A 156 -16.73 -19.85 -2.31
C ARG A 156 -16.08 -19.84 -3.70
N GLU A 157 -15.36 -18.78 -4.06
CA GLU A 157 -14.72 -18.65 -5.36
C GLU A 157 -13.66 -19.72 -5.59
N LEU A 158 -12.84 -20.04 -4.58
CA LEU A 158 -11.80 -21.07 -4.69
C LEU A 158 -12.41 -22.48 -4.81
N ASN A 159 -13.46 -22.78 -4.06
CA ASN A 159 -14.15 -24.06 -4.20
C ASN A 159 -14.78 -24.22 -5.60
N ILE A 160 -15.30 -23.14 -6.19
CA ILE A 160 -15.81 -23.17 -7.57
C ILE A 160 -14.64 -23.35 -8.55
N LYS A 161 -13.56 -22.57 -8.40
CA LYS A 161 -12.37 -22.62 -9.27
C LYS A 161 -11.76 -24.03 -9.34
N HIS A 162 -11.68 -24.71 -8.21
CA HIS A 162 -11.09 -26.04 -8.06
C HIS A 162 -12.08 -27.19 -8.18
N ASN A 163 -13.29 -26.93 -8.69
CA ASN A 163 -14.35 -27.94 -8.89
C ASN A 163 -14.75 -28.70 -7.59
N LEU A 164 -14.53 -28.10 -6.44
CA LEU A 164 -14.98 -28.60 -5.13
C LEU A 164 -16.41 -28.19 -4.80
N ALA A 165 -16.97 -27.22 -5.55
CA ALA A 165 -18.36 -26.82 -5.44
C ALA A 165 -18.92 -26.39 -6.81
N GLN A 166 -20.21 -26.65 -7.02
CA GLN A 166 -20.91 -26.20 -8.22
C GLN A 166 -21.39 -24.76 -8.06
N LYS A 167 -21.21 -23.95 -9.12
CA LYS A 167 -21.51 -22.52 -9.11
C LYS A 167 -22.99 -22.22 -8.89
N ASP A 168 -23.87 -23.04 -9.47
CA ASP A 168 -25.32 -22.97 -9.31
C ASP A 168 -25.72 -23.21 -7.84
N ILE A 169 -25.21 -24.27 -7.21
CA ILE A 169 -25.48 -24.57 -5.81
C ILE A 169 -24.96 -23.43 -4.91
N GLN A 170 -23.74 -22.96 -5.16
CA GLN A 170 -23.13 -21.87 -4.38
C GLN A 170 -23.84 -20.52 -4.54
N SER A 171 -24.58 -20.32 -5.64
CA SER A 171 -25.34 -19.08 -5.89
C SER A 171 -26.56 -18.91 -4.97
N HIS A 172 -27.00 -19.98 -4.32
CA HIS A 172 -28.15 -19.95 -3.41
C HIS A 172 -27.82 -19.46 -2.00
N PHE A 173 -26.53 -19.38 -1.64
CA PHE A 173 -26.11 -18.86 -0.35
C PHE A 173 -26.04 -17.32 -0.39
N ASP A 174 -26.49 -16.68 0.68
CA ASP A 174 -26.33 -15.25 0.88
C ASP A 174 -24.86 -14.88 1.18
N VAL A 175 -24.59 -13.58 1.33
CA VAL A 175 -23.25 -13.06 1.64
C VAL A 175 -22.67 -13.54 2.98
N ASN A 176 -23.49 -14.12 3.85
CA ASN A 176 -23.10 -14.70 5.13
C ASN A 176 -22.96 -16.22 5.06
N GLY A 177 -23.09 -16.83 3.88
CA GLY A 177 -23.05 -18.27 3.68
C GLY A 177 -24.29 -18.99 4.20
N LYS A 178 -25.46 -18.34 4.23
CA LYS A 178 -26.73 -18.93 4.67
C LYS A 178 -27.67 -19.13 3.50
N LEU A 179 -28.42 -20.23 3.53
CA LEU A 179 -29.55 -20.42 2.64
C LEU A 179 -30.74 -19.57 3.10
N PRO A 180 -31.59 -19.10 2.18
CA PRO A 180 -32.89 -18.53 2.52
C PRO A 180 -33.67 -19.48 3.42
N ARG A 181 -34.27 -18.93 4.48
CA ARG A 181 -35.15 -19.70 5.37
C ARG A 181 -36.58 -19.58 4.85
N PHE A 182 -37.27 -20.71 4.80
CA PHE A 182 -38.68 -20.79 4.44
C PHE A 182 -39.46 -21.21 5.69
N GLU A 183 -40.66 -20.67 5.86
CA GLU A 183 -41.51 -20.93 7.03
C GLU A 183 -42.03 -22.38 7.05
N ASN A 184 -42.06 -23.04 5.89
CA ASN A 184 -42.49 -24.43 5.73
C ASN A 184 -41.64 -25.15 4.68
N ASP A 185 -41.57 -26.48 4.78
CA ASP A 185 -40.79 -27.33 3.87
C ASP A 185 -41.36 -27.38 2.44
N ILE A 186 -42.59 -26.92 2.25
CA ILE A 186 -43.30 -26.94 0.95
C ILE A 186 -42.77 -25.84 0.03
N GLU A 187 -42.45 -24.68 0.59
CA GLU A 187 -41.92 -23.53 -0.14
C GLU A 187 -40.39 -23.57 -0.27
N SER A 188 -39.73 -24.44 0.49
CA SER A 188 -38.28 -24.62 0.44
C SER A 188 -37.86 -25.29 -0.88
N PRO A 189 -37.08 -24.61 -1.75
CA PRO A 189 -36.61 -25.21 -2.98
C PRO A 189 -35.54 -26.27 -2.68
N CYS A 190 -35.57 -27.39 -3.40
CA CYS A 190 -34.47 -28.35 -3.33
C CYS A 190 -33.27 -27.83 -4.12
N TYR A 191 -32.21 -27.47 -3.40
CA TYR A 191 -30.92 -27.10 -3.98
C TYR A 191 -30.17 -28.38 -4.40
N GLY A 192 -30.06 -28.64 -5.70
CA GLY A 192 -29.34 -29.79 -6.25
C GLY A 192 -30.18 -31.04 -6.56
N CYS A 193 -31.52 -30.98 -6.47
CA CYS A 193 -32.39 -32.04 -6.99
C CYS A 193 -32.71 -31.81 -8.48
N ALA A 194 -32.57 -32.85 -9.31
CA ALA A 194 -33.05 -32.82 -10.71
C ALA A 194 -34.59 -32.89 -10.81
N ALA A 195 -35.29 -33.34 -9.77
CA ALA A 195 -36.75 -33.46 -9.72
C ALA A 195 -37.34 -32.51 -8.67
N LYS A 196 -38.40 -31.77 -9.04
CA LYS A 196 -39.24 -31.03 -8.09
C LYS A 196 -39.80 -32.03 -7.08
N ILE A 197 -39.58 -31.80 -5.79
CA ILE A 197 -40.12 -32.64 -4.71
C ILE A 197 -41.63 -32.76 -4.93
N SER A 198 -42.12 -33.98 -5.16
CA SER A 198 -43.55 -34.23 -5.33
C SER A 198 -44.21 -34.16 -3.96
N LYS A 199 -45.25 -33.33 -3.87
CA LYS A 199 -46.01 -33.00 -2.66
C LYS A 199 -46.31 -34.25 -1.83
N VAL A 200 -45.75 -34.34 -0.62
CA VAL A 200 -46.33 -35.17 0.44
C VAL A 200 -47.58 -34.43 0.91
N LYS A 201 -48.74 -35.06 0.83
CA LYS A 201 -50.01 -34.50 1.35
C LYS A 201 -49.90 -34.39 2.87
N THR A 202 -49.87 -33.17 3.39
CA THR A 202 -50.02 -32.91 4.83
C THR A 202 -51.49 -32.58 5.12
N ASP A 203 -52.07 -33.27 6.10
CA ASP A 203 -53.44 -33.07 6.55
C ASP A 203 -53.61 -31.67 7.16
N SER A 204 -54.54 -30.92 6.59
CA SER A 204 -54.86 -29.52 6.87
C SER A 204 -55.68 -29.37 8.15
N GLY A 205 -55.01 -29.35 9.32
CA GLY A 205 -55.69 -29.41 10.61
C GLY A 205 -55.26 -28.41 11.69
N GLN A 206 -54.44 -27.37 11.42
CA GLN A 206 -54.19 -26.30 12.40
C GLN A 206 -53.45 -25.10 11.77
N SER A 207 -54.13 -23.97 11.61
CA SER A 207 -53.48 -22.67 11.39
C SER A 207 -54.28 -21.57 12.08
N VAL A 208 -53.63 -20.83 12.98
CA VAL A 208 -54.15 -19.58 13.57
C VAL A 208 -53.72 -18.40 12.68
N PRO A 209 -54.58 -17.41 12.40
CA PRO A 209 -54.22 -16.32 11.51
C PRO A 209 -53.43 -15.23 12.24
N ILE A 210 -52.29 -14.82 11.67
CA ILE A 210 -51.60 -13.58 12.05
C ILE A 210 -51.59 -12.69 10.80
N THR A 211 -52.26 -11.55 10.89
CA THR A 211 -52.23 -10.51 9.86
C THR A 211 -50.90 -9.76 9.92
N ARG A 212 -50.22 -9.61 8.79
CA ARG A 212 -49.10 -8.67 8.63
C ARG A 212 -49.34 -7.72 7.46
N THR A 213 -49.03 -6.47 7.71
CA THR A 213 -49.03 -5.35 6.78
C THR A 213 -48.03 -5.57 5.66
N VAL A 214 -48.49 -5.42 4.42
CA VAL A 214 -47.68 -5.41 3.20
C VAL A 214 -47.02 -4.05 3.06
N ILE A 215 -45.71 -4.01 2.88
CA ILE A 215 -45.01 -2.86 2.28
C ILE A 215 -44.02 -3.40 1.24
N GLU A 216 -44.32 -3.13 -0.02
CA GLU A 216 -43.36 -2.99 -1.12
C GLU A 216 -43.75 -1.71 -1.88
N PRO A 217 -42.83 -0.99 -2.58
CA PRO A 217 -41.62 -1.52 -3.22
C PRO A 217 -40.32 -0.66 -3.08
N LYS A 218 -39.15 -1.30 -2.97
CA LYS A 218 -37.79 -0.69 -2.99
C LYS A 218 -36.92 -0.91 -4.28
N PRO A 219 -37.44 -1.24 -5.48
CA PRO A 219 -36.59 -1.70 -6.60
C PRO A 219 -35.88 -0.57 -7.37
N ALA A 220 -36.41 0.65 -7.44
CA ALA A 220 -35.88 1.70 -8.33
C ALA A 220 -34.53 2.31 -7.89
N LEU A 221 -34.24 2.32 -6.58
CA LEU A 221 -33.01 2.92 -6.05
C LEU A 221 -31.79 1.99 -6.23
N ILE A 222 -32.03 0.68 -6.21
CA ILE A 222 -30.98 -0.34 -6.34
C ILE A 222 -30.51 -0.45 -7.79
N THR A 223 -31.41 -0.30 -8.77
CA THR A 223 -31.06 -0.27 -10.19
C THR A 223 -30.14 0.91 -10.51
N ASN A 224 -30.49 2.12 -10.09
CA ASN A 224 -29.67 3.32 -10.35
C ASN A 224 -28.25 3.22 -9.74
N LEU A 225 -28.12 2.61 -8.56
CA LEU A 225 -26.80 2.40 -7.93
C LEU A 225 -25.97 1.33 -8.63
N LYS A 226 -26.60 0.29 -9.19
CA LYS A 226 -25.91 -0.72 -10.00
C LYS A 226 -25.40 -0.14 -11.32
N ASP A 227 -26.18 0.73 -11.95
CA ASP A 227 -25.78 1.38 -13.20
C ASP A 227 -24.61 2.33 -12.97
N SER A 228 -24.63 3.13 -11.88
CA SER A 228 -23.48 3.96 -11.49
C SER A 228 -22.22 3.14 -11.18
N LEU A 229 -22.37 1.94 -10.59
CA LEU A 229 -21.23 1.06 -10.32
C LEU A 229 -20.61 0.52 -11.62
N SER A 230 -21.45 0.21 -12.61
CA SER A 230 -21.00 -0.28 -13.92
C SER A 230 -20.25 0.82 -14.69
N GLU A 231 -20.73 2.07 -14.62
CA GLU A 231 -20.07 3.23 -15.24
C GLU A 231 -18.69 3.48 -14.62
N LEU A 232 -18.57 3.41 -13.29
CA LEU A 232 -17.28 3.57 -12.58
C LEU A 232 -16.30 2.43 -12.86
N GLN A 233 -16.79 1.19 -13.03
CA GLN A 233 -15.95 0.07 -13.46
C GLN A 233 -15.36 0.31 -14.86
N LYS A 234 -16.16 0.87 -15.77
CA LYS A 234 -15.70 1.21 -17.11
C LYS A 234 -14.64 2.32 -17.07
N GLN A 235 -14.89 3.38 -16.29
CA GLN A 235 -13.92 4.47 -16.09
C GLN A 235 -12.62 4.01 -15.42
N PHE A 236 -12.69 3.04 -14.50
CA PHE A 236 -11.50 2.43 -13.90
C PHE A 236 -10.62 1.73 -14.94
N LEU A 237 -11.25 0.98 -15.87
CA LEU A 237 -10.56 0.24 -16.92
C LEU A 237 -9.99 1.17 -18.02
N GLU A 238 -10.63 2.31 -18.26
CA GLU A 238 -10.21 3.30 -19.27
C GLU A 238 -9.16 4.30 -18.73
N SER A 239 -9.10 4.53 -17.41
CA SER A 239 -8.11 5.42 -16.81
C SER A 239 -6.71 4.80 -16.80
N ARG A 240 -5.71 5.56 -17.28
CA ARG A 240 -4.27 5.18 -17.21
C ARG A 240 -3.54 5.82 -16.03
N ASN A 241 -4.25 6.60 -15.21
CA ASN A 241 -3.68 7.31 -14.06
C ASN A 241 -3.97 6.55 -12.77
N ILE A 242 -2.91 6.08 -12.10
CA ILE A 242 -2.98 5.28 -10.87
C ILE A 242 -3.68 6.02 -9.72
N ILE A 243 -3.57 7.35 -9.65
CA ILE A 243 -4.22 8.15 -8.61
C ILE A 243 -5.73 8.23 -8.85
N GLU A 244 -6.15 8.39 -10.11
CA GLU A 244 -7.57 8.38 -10.48
C GLU A 244 -8.18 6.99 -10.32
N GLN A 245 -7.48 5.93 -10.72
CA GLN A 245 -7.91 4.55 -10.49
C GLN A 245 -8.16 4.27 -8.99
N LYS A 246 -7.28 4.75 -8.10
CA LYS A 246 -7.46 4.61 -6.65
C LYS A 246 -8.68 5.39 -6.13
N LYS A 247 -8.96 6.57 -6.70
CA LYS A 247 -10.14 7.37 -6.35
C LYS A 247 -11.43 6.68 -6.81
N ILE A 248 -11.46 6.18 -8.04
CA ILE A 248 -12.58 5.44 -8.60
C ILE A 248 -12.85 4.16 -7.79
N LEU A 249 -11.81 3.44 -7.39
CA LEU A 249 -11.93 2.24 -6.54
C LEU A 249 -12.55 2.56 -5.17
N PHE A 250 -12.23 3.73 -4.60
CA PHE A 250 -12.81 4.19 -3.35
C PHE A 250 -14.30 4.54 -3.49
N GLU A 251 -14.68 5.21 -4.58
CA GLU A 251 -16.07 5.55 -4.90
C GLU A 251 -16.92 4.31 -5.20
N MET A 252 -16.37 3.33 -5.94
CA MET A 252 -17.00 2.03 -6.17
C MET A 252 -17.30 1.31 -4.86
N ASN A 253 -16.33 1.27 -3.94
CA ASN A 253 -16.52 0.67 -2.62
C ASN A 253 -17.60 1.38 -1.79
N GLY A 254 -17.75 2.69 -1.95
CA GLY A 254 -18.83 3.47 -1.34
C GLY A 254 -20.22 3.07 -1.85
N ILE A 255 -20.39 2.95 -3.18
CA ILE A 255 -21.66 2.57 -3.80
C ILE A 255 -22.03 1.12 -3.48
N VAL A 256 -21.06 0.20 -3.49
CA VAL A 256 -21.28 -1.20 -3.08
C VAL A 256 -21.84 -1.25 -1.65
N LYS A 257 -21.31 -0.42 -0.75
CA LYS A 257 -21.78 -0.33 0.64
C LYS A 257 -23.20 0.25 0.74
N GLN A 258 -23.56 1.21 -0.10
CA GLN A 258 -24.92 1.76 -0.16
C GLN A 258 -25.93 0.72 -0.67
N ILE A 259 -25.59 -0.03 -1.72
CA ILE A 259 -26.43 -1.14 -2.23
C ILE A 259 -26.63 -2.19 -1.15
N GLN A 260 -25.59 -2.51 -0.38
CA GLN A 260 -25.66 -3.46 0.74
C GLN A 260 -26.57 -2.98 1.88
N ASN A 261 -26.68 -1.68 2.10
CA ASN A 261 -27.54 -1.10 3.14
C ASN A 261 -29.01 -0.93 2.69
N LEU A 262 -29.28 -0.97 1.39
CA LEU A 262 -30.62 -0.80 0.81
C LEU A 262 -31.38 -2.11 0.57
N LYS A 263 -30.65 -3.22 0.52
CA LYS A 263 -31.18 -4.59 0.60
C LYS A 263 -31.48 -4.97 2.05
#